data_AF-A0A174D402-F1
#
_entry.id   AF-A0A174D402-F1
#
_cell.length_a   1.000
_cell.length_b   1.000
_cell.length_c   1.000
_cell.angle_alpha   90.00
_cell.angle_beta   90.00
_cell.angle_gamma   90.00
#
_symmetry.space_group_name_H-M   'P 1'
#
loop_
_entity.id
_entity.type
_entity.pdbx_description
1 polymer ?
#
loop_
_entity_poly.entity_id
_entity_poly.type
_entity_poly.pdbx_seq_one_letter_code
_entity_poly.pdbx_strand_id
1 'polypeptide(L)' 'MVRPRGTDSAKVIQVIETKAKRGLGTERDPVREIIQYWDLDGNFLAEMDREMLIPQIYAECDAIKDSISEIAGG' A
#
# COMPACT_ATOMS: atom_id res chain seq x y z
N MET A 1 -26.19 0.98 -2.18
CA MET A 1 -24.72 0.84 -2.03
C MET A 1 -24.44 0.44 -0.59
N VAL A 2 -23.88 -0.75 -0.33
CA VAL A 2 -23.54 -1.20 1.03
C VAL A 2 -22.08 -0.83 1.29
N ARG A 3 -21.81 0.01 2.29
CA ARG A 3 -20.42 0.34 2.66
C ARG A 3 -19.73 -0.89 3.26
N PRO A 4 -18.47 -1.17 2.91
CA PRO A 4 -17.67 -2.17 3.63
C PRO A 4 -17.64 -1.84 5.12
N ARG A 5 -17.72 -2.85 5.98
CA ARG A 5 -17.78 -2.68 7.44
C ARG A 5 -16.44 -2.29 8.09
N GLY A 6 -15.38 -2.15 7.30
CA GLY A 6 -14.02 -1.94 7.79
C GLY A 6 -13.37 -3.26 8.24
N THR A 7 -12.47 -3.19 9.22
CA THR A 7 -11.74 -4.36 9.74
C THR A 7 -12.66 -5.27 10.56
N ASP A 8 -12.86 -6.51 10.11
CA ASP A 8 -13.69 -7.49 10.83
C ASP A 8 -12.95 -8.19 12.00
N SER A 9 -11.61 -8.28 11.97
CA SER A 9 -10.80 -8.89 13.06
C SER A 9 -9.33 -8.46 13.02
N ALA A 10 -8.59 -8.68 14.11
CA ALA A 10 -7.16 -8.44 14.20
C ALA A 10 -6.47 -9.53 15.03
N LYS A 11 -5.21 -9.87 14.68
CA LYS A 11 -4.40 -10.86 15.39
C LYS A 11 -2.94 -10.38 15.46
N VAL A 12 -2.31 -10.57 16.62
CA VAL A 12 -0.86 -10.38 16.76
C VAL A 12 -0.15 -11.58 16.13
N ILE A 13 0.78 -11.30 15.22
CA ILE A 13 1.66 -12.29 14.61
C ILE A 13 3.10 -11.81 14.73
N GLN A 14 4.04 -12.76 14.78
CA GLN A 14 5.47 -12.48 14.74
C GLN A 14 5.95 -12.50 13.29
N VAL A 15 6.80 -11.55 12.93
CA VAL A 15 7.32 -11.37 11.57
C VAL A 15 8.82 -11.07 11.62
N ILE A 16 9.49 -11.32 10.50
CA ILE A 16 10.84 -10.81 10.22
C ILE A 16 10.67 -9.49 9.47
N GLU A 17 11.25 -8.41 10.00
CA GLU A 17 11.35 -7.13 9.30
C GLU A 17 12.73 -7.01 8.62
N THR A 18 12.74 -6.68 7.34
CA THR A 18 13.96 -6.35 6.60
C THR A 18 13.92 -4.93 6.09
N LYS A 19 15.02 -4.19 6.27
CA LYS A 19 15.21 -2.86 5.68
C LYS A 19 16.31 -2.92 4.63
N ALA A 20 15.98 -2.52 3.41
CA ALA A 20 16.93 -2.52 2.29
C ALA A 20 16.88 -1.19 1.54
N LYS A 21 17.95 -0.88 0.80
CA LYS A 21 17.95 0.24 -0.14
C LYS A 21 17.53 -0.26 -1.52
N ARG A 22 16.64 0.50 -2.18
CA ARG A 22 16.20 0.27 -3.56
C ARG A 22 16.39 1.56 -4.36
N GLY A 23 16.69 1.41 -5.64
CA GLY A 23 16.78 2.49 -6.61
C GLY A 23 18.19 2.70 -7.15
N LEU A 24 18.28 3.27 -8.36
CA LEU A 24 19.54 3.55 -9.06
C LEU A 24 20.23 4.86 -8.62
N GLY A 25 19.55 5.69 -7.82
CA GLY A 25 20.06 7.00 -7.39
C GLY A 25 19.93 8.10 -8.43
N THR A 26 19.04 7.90 -9.41
CA THR A 26 18.69 8.93 -10.40
C THR A 26 17.46 9.71 -9.93
N GLU A 27 17.19 10.88 -10.52
CA GLU A 27 15.96 11.62 -10.22
C GLU A 27 14.68 10.81 -10.49
N ARG A 28 14.72 9.92 -11.49
CA ARG A 28 13.59 9.06 -11.86
C ARG A 28 13.49 7.79 -11.00
N ASP A 29 14.57 7.41 -10.33
CA ASP A 29 14.64 6.23 -9.46
C ASP A 29 15.59 6.51 -8.30
N PRO A 30 15.14 7.31 -7.31
CA PRO A 30 15.97 7.71 -6.19
C PRO A 30 16.27 6.51 -5.28
N VAL A 31 17.47 6.50 -4.70
CA VAL A 31 17.78 5.53 -3.63
C VAL A 31 16.90 5.86 -2.44
N ARG A 32 16.12 4.87 -2.01
CA ARG A 32 15.20 4.97 -0.89
C ARG A 32 15.24 3.70 -0.06
N GLU A 33 14.68 3.78 1.14
CA GLU A 33 14.51 2.63 2.00
C GLU A 33 13.20 1.92 1.67
N ILE A 34 13.25 0.60 1.60
CA ILE A 34 12.09 -0.28 1.56
C ILE A 34 12.05 -1.09 2.85
N ILE A 35 10.85 -1.29 3.37
CA ILE A 35 10.62 -2.14 4.55
C ILE A 35 9.77 -3.32 4.08
N GLN A 36 10.21 -4.54 4.35
CA GLN A 36 9.45 -5.74 4.02
C GLN A 36 9.22 -6.57 5.28
N TYR A 37 8.08 -7.25 5.31
CA TYR A 37 7.69 -8.16 6.38
C TYR A 37 7.52 -9.55 5.81
N TRP A 38 8.11 -10.52 6.51
CA TRP A 38 8.11 -11.93 6.15
C TRP A 38 7.63 -12.75 7.34
N ASP A 39 7.05 -13.91 7.09
CA ASP A 39 6.88 -14.88 8.16
C ASP A 39 8.20 -15.61 8.48
N LEU A 40 8.17 -16.47 9.49
CA LEU A 40 9.36 -17.19 9.96
C LEU A 40 9.77 -18.34 9.01
N ASP A 41 8.91 -18.72 8.07
CA ASP A 41 9.18 -19.74 7.05
C ASP A 41 9.77 -19.13 5.76
N GLY A 42 9.88 -17.79 5.72
CA GLY A 42 10.42 -17.04 4.59
C GLY A 42 9.39 -16.67 3.53
N ASN A 43 8.08 -16.73 3.84
CA ASN A 43 7.05 -16.24 2.93
C ASN A 43 6.89 -14.72 3.06
N PHE A 44 6.74 -14.05 1.91
CA PHE A 44 6.53 -12.61 1.83
C PHE A 44 5.11 -12.24 2.28
N LEU A 45 4.99 -11.28 3.20
CA LEU A 45 3.70 -10.82 3.73
C LEU A 45 3.32 -9.43 3.23
N ALA A 46 4.25 -8.48 3.28
CA ALA A 46 3.99 -7.09 2.88
C ALA A 46 5.29 -6.33 2.59
N GLU A 47 5.17 -5.30 1.74
CA GLU A 47 6.23 -4.31 1.49
C GLU A 47 5.67 -2.90 1.64
N MET A 48 6.47 -2.03 2.25
CA MET A 48 6.28 -0.60 2.27
C MET A 48 7.37 0.04 1.40
N ASP A 49 7.01 0.36 0.16
CA ASP A 49 7.80 1.14 -0.78
C ASP A 49 6.95 2.34 -1.23
N ARG A 50 7.33 3.55 -0.80
CA ARG A 50 6.55 4.77 -1.05
C ARG A 50 6.34 5.05 -2.53
N GLU A 51 7.34 4.77 -3.36
CA GLU A 51 7.25 4.99 -4.81
C GLU A 51 6.30 3.99 -5.46
N MET A 52 6.22 2.76 -4.93
CA MET A 52 5.29 1.75 -5.43
C MET A 52 3.84 1.97 -4.99
N LEU A 53 3.57 2.85 -4.01
CA LEU A 53 2.21 3.18 -3.56
C LEU A 53 1.52 4.24 -4.42
N ILE A 54 2.27 4.97 -5.24
CA ILE A 54 1.75 6.07 -6.06
C ILE A 54 0.60 5.61 -6.98
N PRO A 55 0.70 4.49 -7.71
CA PRO A 55 -0.40 4.02 -8.56
C PRO A 55 -1.67 3.68 -7.76
N GLN A 56 -1.54 3.03 -6.59
CA GLN A 56 -2.69 2.72 -5.74
C GLN A 56 -3.34 3.99 -5.20
N ILE A 57 -2.55 4.98 -4.78
CA ILE A 57 -3.07 6.28 -4.32
C ILE A 57 -3.92 6.92 -5.41
N TYR A 58 -3.42 6.98 -6.65
CA TYR A 58 -4.19 7.58 -7.76
C TYR A 58 -5.47 6.79 -8.06
N ALA A 59 -5.40 5.46 -8.10
CA ALA A 59 -6.56 4.61 -8.32
C ALA A 59 -7.65 4.81 -7.24
N GLU A 60 -7.25 4.90 -5.96
CA GLU A 60 -8.17 5.20 -4.87
C GLU A 60 -8.77 6.61 -4.97
N CYS A 61 -7.94 7.61 -5.30
CA CYS A 61 -8.41 8.99 -5.50
C CYS A 61 -9.44 9.08 -6.62
N ASP A 62 -9.19 8.40 -7.74
CA ASP A 62 -10.10 8.36 -8.89
C ASP A 62 -11.41 7.68 -8.51
N ALA A 63 -11.37 6.53 -7.83
CA ALA A 63 -12.57 5.84 -7.36
C ALA A 63 -13.41 6.69 -6.38
N ILE A 64 -12.75 7.44 -5.48
CA ILE A 64 -13.42 8.38 -4.57
C ILE A 64 -14.08 9.50 -5.37
N LYS A 65 -13.38 10.08 -6.33
CA LYS A 65 -13.88 11.16 -7.17
C LYS A 65 -15.11 10.73 -7.96
N ASP A 66 -15.09 9.54 -8.55
CA ASP A 66 -16.21 8.99 -9.30
C ASP A 66 -17.43 8.79 -8.38
N SER A 67 -17.22 8.18 -7.20
CA SER A 67 -18.29 7.96 -6.22
C SER A 67 -18.92 9.26 -5.73
N ILE A 68 -18.15 10.34 -5.55
CA ILE A 68 -18.68 11.65 -5.15
C ILE A 68 -19.42 12.32 -6.30
N SER A 69 -18.91 12.20 -7.53
CA SER A 69 -19.50 12.83 -8.71
C SER A 69 -20.87 12.25 -9.07
N GLU A 70 -21.06 10.93 -8.90
CA GLU A 70 -22.37 10.27 -9.07
C GLU A 70 -23.43 10.77 -8.07
N ILE A 71 -23.03 11.19 -6.87
CA ILE A 71 -23.95 11.73 -5.85
C ILE A 71 -24.41 13.15 -6.20
N ALA A 72 -23.60 13.93 -6.89
CA ALA A 72 -23.88 15.34 -7.20
C ALA A 72 -24.77 15.55 -8.45
N GLY A 73 -25.02 14.50 -9.24
CA GLY A 73 -25.78 14.54 -10.49
C GLY A 73 -27.23 14.04 -10.41
N GLY A 74 -27.75 13.76 -9.20
CA GLY A 74 -29.11 13.26 -8.95
C GLY A 74 -30.03 14.27 -8.28
#